data_AF-D7BAY3-F1
#
_entry.id   AF-D7BAY3-F1
#
_cell.length_a   1.000
_cell.length_b   1.000
_cell.length_c   1.000
_cell.angle_alpha   90.00
_cell.angle_beta   90.00
_cell.angle_gamma   90.00
#
_symmetry.space_group_name_H-M   'P 1'
#
loop_
_entity.id
_entity.type
_entity.pdbx_description
1 polymer ?
#
loop_
_entity_poly.entity_id
_entity_poly.type
_entity_poly.pdbx_seq_one_letter_code
_entity_poly.pdbx_strand_id
1 'polypeptide(L)'
;MVTDTLIQYVERQLRKAVDPQQVRQVLKAKGWTPQDIDMALSKAGGAGETKRKEQLEPSAKPAPERYAASARQINLDFYVLWLLRLGLSSIFLVNSLTAWLDPSGFKKLLEASFLTQWMAGHVALIPLIVFNDLSVGVLILLGRWPLWVFAWAGGWLLAAALVKLTALL
;
A
#
# COMPACT_ATOMS: atom_id res chain seq x y z
N MET A 1 -47.79 4.82 -3.31
CA MET A 1 -46.98 4.95 -2.08
C MET A 1 -45.53 4.90 -2.51
N VAL A 2 -44.76 5.98 -2.29
CA VAL A 2 -43.31 5.94 -2.53
C VAL A 2 -42.69 4.98 -1.53
N THR A 3 -41.99 3.97 -2.03
CA THR A 3 -41.26 3.03 -1.19
C THR A 3 -39.95 3.65 -0.72
N ASP A 4 -39.53 3.37 0.52
CA ASP A 4 -38.26 3.87 1.08
C ASP A 4 -37.04 3.49 0.22
N THR A 5 -37.15 2.41 -0.54
CA THR A 5 -36.17 1.96 -1.54
C THR A 5 -35.95 2.96 -2.67
N LEU A 6 -36.99 3.68 -3.11
CA LEU A 6 -36.89 4.70 -4.16
C LEU A 6 -36.13 5.93 -3.66
N ILE A 7 -36.43 6.38 -2.43
CA ILE A 7 -35.78 7.52 -1.79
C ILE A 7 -34.28 7.24 -1.61
N GLN A 8 -33.92 6.07 -1.08
CA GLN A 8 -32.53 5.67 -0.91
C GLN A 8 -31.76 5.58 -2.23
N TYR A 9 -32.42 5.11 -3.30
CA TYR A 9 -31.81 5.08 -4.63
C TYR A 9 -31.52 6.48 -5.15
N VAL A 10 -32.48 7.40 -5.05
CA VAL A 10 -32.33 8.79 -5.48
C VAL A 10 -31.23 9.51 -4.70
N GLU A 11 -31.20 9.37 -3.37
CA GLU A 11 -30.13 9.95 -2.54
C GLU A 11 -28.74 9.44 -2.95
N ARG A 12 -28.61 8.15 -3.27
CA ARG A 12 -27.34 7.57 -3.71
C ARG A 12 -26.89 8.13 -5.06
N GLN A 13 -27.81 8.38 -5.99
CA GLN A 13 -27.48 8.98 -7.29
C GLN A 13 -27.09 10.46 -7.14
N LEU A 14 -27.80 11.21 -6.31
CA LEU A 14 -27.47 12.62 -6.04
C LEU A 14 -26.11 12.78 -5.35
N ARG A 15 -25.74 11.87 -4.44
CA ARG A 15 -24.39 11.83 -3.83
C ARG A 15 -23.27 11.57 -4.84
N LYS A 16 -23.58 10.91 -5.96
CA LYS A 16 -22.64 10.67 -7.06
C LYS A 16 -22.60 11.84 -8.07
N ALA A 17 -23.21 12.98 -7.73
CA ALA A 17 -23.33 14.16 -8.59
C ALA A 17 -24.02 13.88 -9.94
N VAL A 18 -24.90 12.86 -9.99
CA VAL A 18 -25.73 12.61 -11.16
C VAL A 18 -26.83 13.66 -11.23
N ASP A 19 -27.02 14.25 -12.41
CA ASP A 19 -28.00 15.29 -12.62
C ASP A 19 -29.44 14.80 -12.29
N PRO A 20 -30.25 15.58 -11.55
CA PRO A 20 -31.60 15.19 -11.20
C PRO A 20 -32.50 14.85 -12.39
N GLN A 21 -32.32 15.49 -13.56
CA GLN A 21 -33.09 15.17 -14.76
C GLN A 21 -32.70 13.80 -15.32
N GLN A 22 -31.42 13.45 -15.25
CA GLN A 22 -30.94 12.13 -15.63
C GLN A 22 -31.52 11.03 -14.73
N VAL A 23 -31.59 11.28 -13.42
CA VAL A 23 -32.24 10.36 -12.45
C VAL A 23 -33.73 10.19 -12.77
N ARG A 24 -34.44 11.28 -13.12
CA ARG A 24 -35.85 11.22 -13.57
C ARG A 24 -36.03 10.32 -14.79
N GLN A 25 -35.18 10.45 -15.79
CA GLN A 25 -35.27 9.66 -17.02
C GLN A 25 -35.06 8.15 -16.74
N VAL A 26 -34.07 7.81 -15.92
CA VAL A 26 -33.80 6.41 -15.54
C VAL A 26 -34.95 5.81 -14.75
N LEU A 27 -35.54 6.55 -13.82
CA LEU A 27 -36.66 6.06 -13.03
C LEU A 27 -37.95 5.92 -13.84
N LYS A 28 -38.19 6.84 -14.78
CA LYS A 28 -39.30 6.75 -15.74
C LYS A 28 -39.16 5.51 -16.63
N ALA A 29 -37.95 5.22 -17.13
CA ALA A 29 -37.67 4.03 -17.92
C ALA A 29 -37.87 2.72 -17.13
N LYS A 30 -37.74 2.78 -15.80
CA LYS A 30 -38.00 1.66 -14.87
C LYS A 30 -39.47 1.52 -14.46
N GLY A 31 -40.37 2.31 -15.05
CA GLY A 31 -41.82 2.21 -14.81
C GLY A 31 -42.32 2.93 -13.56
N TRP A 32 -41.50 3.77 -12.92
CA TRP A 32 -41.95 4.59 -11.79
C TRP A 32 -42.82 5.75 -12.25
N THR A 33 -43.85 6.08 -11.46
CA THR A 33 -44.75 7.18 -11.79
C THR A 33 -44.04 8.53 -11.63
N PRO A 34 -44.37 9.55 -12.44
CA PRO A 34 -43.80 10.90 -12.28
C PRO A 34 -44.00 11.47 -10.87
N GLN A 35 -45.18 11.22 -10.28
CA GLN A 35 -45.52 11.68 -8.93
C GLN A 35 -44.64 11.05 -7.85
N ASP A 36 -44.34 9.75 -7.95
CA ASP A 36 -43.45 9.06 -7.02
C ASP A 36 -41.99 9.55 -7.15
N ILE A 37 -41.56 9.84 -8.39
CA ILE A 37 -40.22 10.38 -8.69
C ILE A 37 -40.04 11.80 -8.11
N ASP A 38 -41.03 12.68 -8.31
CA ASP A 38 -41.02 14.05 -7.78
C ASP A 38 -41.02 14.06 -6.25
N MET A 39 -41.81 13.18 -5.63
CA MET A 39 -41.84 13.02 -4.18
C MET A 39 -40.52 12.45 -3.62
N ALA A 40 -39.84 11.55 -4.34
CA ALA A 40 -38.54 11.04 -3.93
C ALA A 40 -37.41 12.08 -4.08
N LEU A 41 -37.41 12.86 -5.18
CA LEU A 41 -36.41 13.92 -5.43
C LEU A 41 -36.55 15.09 -4.45
N SER A 42 -37.76 15.50 -4.11
CA SER A 42 -38.00 16.57 -3.11
C SER A 42 -37.53 16.14 -1.71
N LYS A 43 -37.81 14.90 -1.30
CA LYS A 43 -37.31 14.34 -0.02
C LYS A 43 -35.78 14.20 0.01
N ALA A 44 -35.18 13.70 -1.07
CA ALA A 44 -33.72 13.52 -1.15
C ALA A 44 -32.95 14.85 -1.29
N GLY A 45 -33.54 15.85 -1.97
CA GLY A 45 -32.94 17.17 -2.16
C GLY A 45 -32.84 17.99 -0.87
N GLY A 46 -33.86 17.94 -0.01
CA GLY A 46 -33.85 18.64 1.29
C GLY A 46 -32.81 18.10 2.28
N ALA A 47 -32.56 16.79 2.26
CA ALA A 47 -31.50 16.15 3.06
C ALA A 47 -30.08 16.44 2.53
N GLY A 48 -29.96 16.66 1.21
CA GLY A 48 -28.71 16.99 0.54
C GLY A 48 -28.24 18.43 0.79
N GLU A 49 -29.14 19.42 0.75
CA GLU A 49 -28.78 20.83 0.99
C GLU A 49 -28.31 21.12 2.42
N THR A 50 -28.89 20.43 3.41
CA THR A 50 -28.53 20.62 4.82
C THR A 50 -27.11 20.11 5.09
N LYS A 51 -26.73 18.95 4.51
CA LYS A 51 -25.35 18.45 4.54
C LYS A 51 -24.40 19.28 3.68
N ARG A 52 -24.88 19.83 2.57
CA ARG A 52 -24.09 20.71 1.69
C ARG A 52 -23.70 22.00 2.41
N LYS A 53 -24.58 22.55 3.27
CA LYS A 53 -24.27 23.76 4.07
C LYS A 53 -23.25 23.49 5.18
N GLU A 54 -23.29 22.35 5.87
CA GLU A 54 -22.24 21.94 6.82
C GLU A 54 -20.89 21.67 6.13
N GLN A 55 -20.91 21.17 4.89
CA GLN A 55 -19.68 20.88 4.12
C GLN A 55 -19.15 22.10 3.34
N LEU A 56 -19.93 23.18 3.25
CA LEU A 56 -19.58 24.45 2.59
C LEU A 56 -19.15 25.53 3.57
N GLU A 57 -19.17 25.32 4.89
CA GLU A 57 -18.35 26.16 5.77
C GLU A 57 -16.88 25.92 5.38
N PRO A 58 -16.21 26.90 4.77
CA PRO A 58 -14.82 26.73 4.45
C PRO A 58 -14.09 26.76 5.79
N SER A 59 -13.55 25.61 6.19
CA SER A 59 -12.47 25.55 7.18
C SER A 59 -11.34 26.46 6.67
N ALA A 60 -11.42 27.73 7.07
CA ALA A 60 -10.62 28.84 6.61
C ALA A 60 -9.25 28.81 7.28
N LYS A 61 -8.51 27.71 7.11
CA LYS A 61 -7.06 27.78 7.21
C LYS A 61 -6.53 28.45 5.94
N PRO A 62 -5.74 29.53 6.06
CA PRO A 62 -5.28 30.28 4.91
C PRO A 62 -4.52 29.35 3.96
N ALA A 63 -4.80 29.46 2.66
CA ALA A 63 -4.18 28.70 1.58
C ALA A 63 -2.67 28.38 1.77
N PRO A 64 -1.79 29.32 2.22
CA PRO A 64 -0.37 29.03 2.47
C PRO A 64 -0.11 27.90 3.48
N GLU A 65 -0.94 27.71 4.51
CA GLU A 65 -0.74 26.64 5.50
C GLU A 65 -1.01 25.25 4.93
N ARG A 66 -1.98 25.11 4.00
CA ARG A 66 -2.26 23.83 3.35
C ARG A 66 -1.12 23.43 2.43
N TYR A 67 -0.55 24.36 1.67
CA TYR A 67 0.62 24.10 0.83
C TYR A 67 1.86 23.74 1.65
N ALA A 68 2.10 24.45 2.76
CA ALA A 68 3.22 24.16 3.66
C ALA A 68 3.09 22.78 4.33
N ALA A 69 1.88 22.41 4.77
CA ALA A 69 1.62 21.10 5.34
C ALA A 69 1.81 19.96 4.32
N SER A 70 1.30 20.12 3.10
CA SER A 70 1.49 19.15 2.02
C SER A 70 2.96 19.02 1.60
N ALA A 71 3.70 20.13 1.45
CA ALA A 71 5.12 20.10 1.13
C ALA A 71 5.96 19.46 2.25
N ARG A 72 5.62 19.72 3.52
CA ARG A 72 6.29 19.08 4.66
C ARG A 72 6.02 17.57 4.69
N GLN A 73 4.80 17.14 4.38
CA GLN A 73 4.43 15.74 4.33
C GLN A 73 5.13 15.00 3.19
N ILE A 74 5.19 15.58 1.99
CA ILE A 74 5.94 15.03 0.84
C ILE A 74 7.42 14.84 1.19
N ASN A 75 8.02 15.80 1.89
CA ASN A 75 9.41 15.70 2.34
C ASN A 75 9.60 14.57 3.37
N LEU A 76 8.71 14.45 4.36
CA LEU A 76 8.78 13.37 5.35
C LEU A 76 8.66 12.00 4.70
N ASP A 77 7.71 11.83 3.78
CA ASP A 77 7.53 10.57 3.05
C ASP A 77 8.80 10.22 2.25
N PHE A 78 9.42 11.21 1.61
CA PHE A 78 10.69 11.04 0.91
C PHE A 78 11.81 10.56 1.86
N TYR A 79 12.01 11.22 3.00
CA TYR A 79 13.06 10.85 3.95
C TYR A 79 12.82 9.48 4.59
N VAL A 80 11.58 9.17 4.97
CA VAL A 80 11.21 7.88 5.56
C VAL A 80 11.45 6.75 4.55
N LEU A 81 11.04 6.94 3.30
CA LEU A 81 11.30 5.97 2.23
C LEU A 81 12.79 5.78 1.97
N TRP A 82 13.56 6.87 1.98
CA TRP A 82 15.01 6.80 1.82
C TRP A 82 15.69 6.09 2.99
N LEU A 83 15.29 6.39 4.21
CA LEU A 83 15.82 5.74 5.42
C LEU A 83 15.52 4.24 5.40
N LEU A 84 14.28 3.86 5.05
CA LEU A 84 13.87 2.46 4.91
C LEU A 84 14.70 1.74 3.84
N ARG A 85 14.88 2.38 2.67
CA ARG A 85 15.70 1.82 1.58
C ARG A 85 17.15 1.65 1.99
N LEU A 86 17.74 2.66 2.62
CA LEU A 86 19.11 2.62 3.09
C LEU A 86 19.29 1.52 4.15
N GLY A 87 18.42 1.47 5.15
CA GLY A 87 18.46 0.45 6.19
C GLY A 87 18.29 -0.96 5.62
N LEU A 88 17.27 -1.17 4.79
CA LEU A 88 17.00 -2.48 4.19
C LEU A 88 18.16 -2.92 3.27
N SER A 89 18.60 -2.07 2.34
CA SER A 89 19.72 -2.39 1.44
C SER A 89 21.01 -2.68 2.19
N SER A 90 21.30 -1.94 3.28
CA SER A 90 22.50 -2.14 4.08
C SER A 90 22.59 -3.56 4.65
N ILE A 91 21.46 -4.16 5.06
CA ILE A 91 21.43 -5.52 5.60
C ILE A 91 21.90 -6.52 4.54
N PHE A 92 21.39 -6.42 3.31
CA PHE A 92 21.77 -7.31 2.22
C PHE A 92 23.23 -7.08 1.77
N LEU A 93 23.64 -5.81 1.65
CA LEU A 93 25.01 -5.47 1.24
C LEU A 93 26.05 -5.95 2.27
N VAL A 94 25.79 -5.73 3.56
CA VAL A 94 26.68 -6.21 4.64
C VAL A 94 26.70 -7.74 4.68
N ASN A 95 25.55 -8.40 4.50
CA ASN A 95 25.51 -9.86 4.50
C ASN A 95 26.30 -10.45 3.32
N SER A 96 26.13 -9.90 2.12
CA SER A 96 26.90 -10.27 0.93
C SER A 96 28.40 -10.04 1.11
N LEU A 97 28.78 -8.86 1.62
CA LEU A 97 30.17 -8.51 1.87
C LEU A 97 30.82 -9.44 2.92
N THR A 98 30.09 -9.76 3.99
CA THR A 98 30.57 -10.69 5.04
C THR A 98 30.79 -12.08 4.48
N ALA A 99 29.83 -12.60 3.70
CA ALA A 99 29.96 -13.91 3.06
C ALA A 99 31.08 -13.95 2.00
N TRP A 100 31.40 -12.82 1.37
CA TRP A 100 32.54 -12.70 0.46
C TRP A 100 33.88 -12.66 1.21
N LEU A 101 33.99 -11.85 2.27
CA LEU A 101 35.24 -11.61 2.99
C LEU A 101 35.63 -12.76 3.92
N ASP A 102 34.65 -13.40 4.58
CA ASP A 102 34.87 -14.60 5.38
C ASP A 102 33.91 -15.74 4.96
N PRO A 103 34.19 -16.40 3.83
CA PRO A 103 33.40 -17.53 3.37
C PRO A 103 33.42 -18.70 4.36
N SER A 104 34.50 -18.80 5.16
CA SER A 104 34.71 -19.91 6.09
C SER A 104 33.85 -19.80 7.34
N GLY A 105 33.75 -18.61 7.94
CA GLY A 105 32.84 -18.33 9.04
C GLY A 105 31.38 -18.39 8.61
N PHE A 106 31.07 -17.87 7.42
CA PHE A 106 29.73 -17.99 6.83
C PHE A 106 29.32 -19.45 6.60
N LYS A 107 30.24 -20.28 6.09
CA LYS A 107 30.01 -21.71 5.92
C LYS A 107 29.74 -22.40 7.26
N LYS A 108 30.50 -22.10 8.31
CA LYS A 108 30.26 -22.66 9.66
C LYS A 108 28.88 -22.28 10.22
N LEU A 109 28.46 -21.03 10.03
CA LEU A 109 27.12 -20.57 10.42
C LEU A 109 26.01 -21.28 9.66
N LEU A 110 26.21 -21.48 8.35
CA LEU A 110 25.30 -22.29 7.56
C LEU A 110 25.27 -23.71 8.10
N GLU A 111 26.44 -24.35 8.27
CA GLU A 111 26.58 -25.74 8.76
C GLU A 111 25.90 -25.99 10.11
N ALA A 112 25.95 -25.01 11.01
CA ALA A 112 25.29 -25.07 12.32
C ALA A 112 23.76 -24.93 12.25
N SER A 113 23.19 -24.49 11.13
CA SER A 113 21.75 -24.27 10.98
C SER A 113 21.02 -25.50 10.47
N PHE A 114 19.70 -25.58 10.73
CA PHE A 114 18.83 -26.61 10.16
C PHE A 114 18.85 -26.63 8.62
N LEU A 115 19.18 -25.49 7.98
CA LEU A 115 19.26 -25.38 6.53
C LEU A 115 20.34 -26.27 5.92
N THR A 116 21.38 -26.66 6.67
CA THR A 116 22.42 -27.59 6.19
C THR A 116 21.87 -28.98 5.92
N GLN A 117 20.88 -29.44 6.69
CA GLN A 117 20.24 -30.73 6.42
C GLN A 117 19.47 -30.70 5.11
N TRP A 118 18.93 -29.53 4.73
CA TRP A 118 18.22 -29.35 3.47
C TRP A 118 19.16 -29.06 2.28
N MET A 119 20.29 -28.38 2.53
CA MET A 119 21.30 -28.02 1.53
C MET A 119 22.52 -28.96 1.49
N ALA A 120 22.48 -30.09 2.20
CA ALA A 120 23.62 -30.98 2.40
C ALA A 120 24.31 -31.29 1.05
N GLY A 121 25.57 -30.85 0.92
CA GLY A 121 26.40 -31.03 -0.29
C GLY A 121 26.62 -29.79 -1.15
N HIS A 122 25.93 -28.68 -0.92
CA HIS A 122 25.91 -27.57 -1.88
C HIS A 122 26.74 -26.34 -1.43
N VAL A 123 28.02 -26.55 -1.11
CA VAL A 123 28.99 -25.44 -0.87
C VAL A 123 29.03 -24.46 -2.06
N ALA A 124 28.73 -24.95 -3.26
CA ALA A 124 28.59 -24.17 -4.48
C ALA A 124 27.44 -23.14 -4.47
N LEU A 125 26.55 -23.15 -3.47
CA LEU A 125 25.46 -22.16 -3.34
C LEU A 125 25.90 -20.88 -2.62
N ILE A 126 27.06 -20.87 -1.94
CA ILE A 126 27.56 -19.65 -1.27
C ILE A 126 27.72 -18.48 -2.27
N PRO A 127 28.35 -18.65 -3.45
CA PRO A 127 28.39 -17.61 -4.47
C PRO A 127 27.00 -17.14 -4.94
N LEU A 128 26.02 -18.04 -5.00
CA LEU A 128 24.64 -17.70 -5.38
C LEU A 128 23.98 -16.81 -4.33
N ILE A 129 24.17 -17.12 -3.04
CA ILE A 129 23.67 -16.32 -1.91
C ILE A 129 24.31 -14.93 -1.92
N VAL A 130 25.65 -14.88 -2.07
CA VAL A 130 26.40 -13.62 -2.16
C VAL A 130 25.89 -12.76 -3.31
N PHE A 131 25.70 -13.35 -4.49
CA PHE A 131 25.21 -12.64 -5.68
C PHE A 131 23.75 -12.18 -5.53
N ASN A 132 22.89 -13.01 -4.95
CA ASN A 132 21.50 -12.66 -4.65
C ASN A 132 21.45 -11.46 -3.71
N ASP A 133 22.19 -11.49 -2.60
CA ASP A 133 22.17 -10.43 -1.59
C ASP A 133 22.77 -9.13 -2.13
N LEU A 134 23.88 -9.22 -2.87
CA LEU A 134 24.47 -8.05 -3.53
C LEU A 134 23.47 -7.43 -4.50
N SER A 135 22.84 -8.26 -5.33
CA SER A 135 21.83 -7.83 -6.28
C SER A 135 20.71 -7.14 -5.51
N VAL A 136 19.96 -7.85 -4.66
CA VAL A 136 18.83 -7.30 -3.91
C VAL A 136 19.19 -6.01 -3.17
N GLY A 137 20.36 -5.94 -2.53
CA GLY A 137 20.85 -4.73 -1.87
C GLY A 137 21.06 -3.54 -2.82
N VAL A 138 21.81 -3.74 -3.90
CA VAL A 138 22.04 -2.71 -4.93
C VAL A 138 20.74 -2.30 -5.59
N LEU A 139 19.89 -3.30 -5.87
CA LEU A 139 18.57 -3.08 -6.42
C LEU A 139 17.83 -2.11 -5.49
N ILE A 140 17.49 -2.50 -4.25
CA ILE A 140 16.76 -1.65 -3.29
C ILE A 140 17.32 -0.22 -3.20
N LEU A 141 18.65 -0.06 -3.18
CA LEU A 141 19.33 1.23 -3.13
C LEU A 141 19.03 2.12 -4.35
N LEU A 142 19.01 1.56 -5.56
CA LEU A 142 18.72 2.28 -6.80
C LEU A 142 17.24 2.70 -6.93
N GLY A 143 16.34 2.17 -6.10
CA GLY A 143 14.95 2.61 -6.03
C GLY A 143 14.07 2.33 -7.26
N ARG A 144 14.58 1.56 -8.24
CA ARG A 144 13.91 1.20 -9.50
C ARG A 144 13.25 -0.19 -9.42
N TRP A 145 12.18 -0.38 -8.64
CA TRP A 145 11.66 -1.74 -8.38
C TRP A 145 10.15 -1.93 -8.42
N PRO A 146 9.67 -3.03 -9.04
CA PRO A 146 8.32 -3.56 -8.86
C PRO A 146 8.14 -4.24 -7.48
N LEU A 147 6.88 -4.34 -7.00
CA LEU A 147 6.52 -4.88 -5.68
C LEU A 147 7.13 -6.26 -5.36
N TRP A 148 7.36 -7.10 -6.37
CA TRP A 148 7.87 -8.46 -6.17
C TRP A 148 9.31 -8.49 -5.61
N VAL A 149 10.14 -7.45 -5.84
CA VAL A 149 11.48 -7.40 -5.23
C VAL A 149 11.41 -7.18 -3.73
N PHE A 150 10.46 -6.39 -3.24
CA PHE A 150 10.24 -6.24 -1.80
C PHE A 150 9.69 -7.52 -1.17
N ALA A 151 8.76 -8.21 -1.87
CA ALA A 151 8.27 -9.51 -1.41
C ALA A 151 9.40 -10.55 -1.36
N TRP A 152 10.25 -10.59 -2.38
CA TRP A 152 11.44 -11.45 -2.42
C TRP A 152 12.42 -11.12 -1.30
N ALA A 153 12.75 -9.84 -1.11
CA ALA A 153 13.62 -9.38 -0.02
C ALA A 153 13.06 -9.74 1.36
N GLY A 154 11.75 -9.54 1.57
CA GLY A 154 11.08 -9.93 2.82
C GLY A 154 11.13 -11.44 3.07
N GLY A 155 10.83 -12.25 2.05
CA GLY A 155 10.92 -13.70 2.14
C GLY A 155 12.35 -14.18 2.41
N TRP A 156 13.34 -13.55 1.78
CA TRP A 156 14.75 -13.87 1.98
C TRP A 156 15.23 -13.51 3.39
N LEU A 157 14.85 -12.35 3.91
CA LEU A 157 15.15 -11.95 5.29
C LEU A 157 14.53 -12.89 6.31
N LEU A 158 13.30 -13.34 6.08
CA LEU A 158 12.65 -14.32 6.93
C LEU A 158 13.45 -15.64 6.94
N ALA A 159 13.86 -16.13 5.77
CA ALA A 159 14.69 -17.33 5.65
C ALA A 159 16.03 -17.16 6.39
N ALA A 160 16.72 -16.04 6.19
CA ALA A 160 17.99 -15.74 6.86
C ALA A 160 17.84 -15.61 8.38
N ALA A 161 16.73 -15.02 8.85
CA ALA A 161 16.42 -14.92 10.27
C ALA A 161 16.17 -16.29 10.90
N LEU A 162 15.43 -17.16 10.20
CA LEU A 162 15.19 -18.54 10.63
C LEU A 162 16.51 -19.33 10.71
N VAL A 163 17.39 -19.21 9.72
CA VAL A 163 18.74 -19.80 9.74
C VAL A 163 19.47 -19.39 11.01
N LYS A 164 19.56 -18.08 11.29
CA LYS A 164 20.25 -17.57 12.48
C LYS A 164 19.61 -18.05 13.77
N LEU A 165 18.28 -18.06 13.86
CA LEU A 165 17.57 -18.56 15.04
C LEU A 165 17.86 -20.04 15.28
N THR A 166 17.84 -20.86 14.24
CA THR A 166 18.15 -22.30 14.37
C THR A 166 19.61 -22.58 14.69
N ALA A 167 20.55 -21.72 14.29
CA ALA A 167 21.96 -21.86 14.65
C ALA A 167 22.27 -21.46 16.10
N LEU A 168 21.34 -20.77 16.77
CA LEU A 168 21.45 -20.36 18.18
C LEU A 168 20.76 -21.32 19.16
N LEU A 169 19.98 -22.27 18.63
CA LEU A 169 19.30 -23.33 19.39
C LEU A 169 20.18 -24.58 19.46
#